data_AF-A0A526RTL8-F1
#
_entry.id   AF-A0A526RTL8-F1
#
_cell.length_a   1.000
_cell.length_b   1.000
_cell.length_c   1.000
_cell.angle_alpha   90.00
_cell.angle_beta   90.00
_cell.angle_gamma   90.00
#
_symmetry.space_group_name_H-M   'P 1'
#
loop_
_entity.id
_entity.type
_entity.pdbx_description
1 polymer ?
#
loop_
_entity_poly.entity_id
_entity_poly.type
_entity_poly.pdbx_seq_one_letter_code
_entity_poly.pdbx_strand_id
1 'polypeptide(L)' 'MAIRPAEQLIHKAAWLYYAHGLRQDEVANQLKISRASVAMYLRKARETGIVNISTSTQLFTDDVMARKLEDALELDAVW' A
#
# COMPACT_ATOMS: atom_id res chain seq x y z
N MET A 1 2.94 24.45 -9.81
CA MET A 1 3.67 23.66 -8.79
C MET A 1 4.58 22.69 -9.54
N ALA A 2 5.90 22.91 -9.54
CA ALA A 2 6.82 22.04 -10.26
C ALA A 2 7.00 20.74 -9.46
N ILE A 3 6.58 19.61 -10.03
CA ILE A 3 6.76 18.30 -9.40
C ILE A 3 8.26 18.02 -9.34
N ARG A 4 8.78 17.81 -8.13
CA ARG A 4 10.22 17.55 -7.94
C ARG A 4 10.57 16.22 -8.64
N PRO A 5 11.76 16.09 -9.26
CA PRO A 5 12.15 14.85 -9.96
C PRO A 5 12.00 13.59 -9.11
N ALA A 6 12.27 13.69 -7.80
CA ALA A 6 12.09 12.59 -6.85
C ALA A 6 10.61 12.19 -6.65
N GLU A 7 9.68 13.15 -6.66
CA GLU A 7 8.24 12.87 -6.55
C GLU A 7 7.71 12.16 -7.81
N GLN A 8 8.26 12.50 -8.98
CA GLN A 8 7.91 11.81 -10.23
C GLN A 8 8.31 10.33 -10.20
N LEU A 9 9.50 10.02 -9.64
CA LEU A 9 9.94 8.63 -9.48
C LEU A 9 9.06 7.86 -8.49
N ILE A 10 8.65 8.49 -7.39
CA ILE A 10 7.75 7.88 -6.40
C ILE A 10 6.39 7.57 -7.05
N HIS A 11 5.81 8.53 -7.75
CA HIS A 11 4.55 8.36 -8.47
C HIS A 11 4.66 7.23 -9.51
N LYS A 12 5.74 7.22 -10.31
CA LYS A 12 5.93 6.20 -11.36
C LYS A 12 6.14 4.80 -10.77
N ALA A 13 6.89 4.66 -9.68
CA ALA A 13 7.05 3.39 -8.98
C ALA A 13 5.71 2.87 -8.43
N ALA A 14 4.92 3.75 -7.80
CA ALA A 14 3.59 3.42 -7.32
C ALA A 14 2.64 3.01 -8.45
N TRP A 15 2.66 3.72 -9.57
CA TRP A 15 1.84 3.42 -10.74
C TRP A 15 2.15 2.04 -11.32
N LEU A 16 3.43 1.72 -11.51
CA LEU A 16 3.84 0.40 -12.01
C LEU A 16 3.47 -0.72 -11.04
N TYR A 17 3.61 -0.50 -9.73
CA TYR A 17 3.32 -1.52 -8.73
C TYR A 17 1.81 -1.75 -8.54
N TYR A 18 1.03 -0.71 -8.23
CA TYR A 18 -0.38 -0.86 -7.87
C TYR A 18 -1.31 -0.90 -9.08
N ALA A 19 -1.08 -0.08 -10.11
CA ALA A 19 -1.98 0.00 -11.26
C ALA A 19 -1.67 -1.06 -12.32
N HIS A 20 -0.39 -1.38 -12.52
CA HIS A 20 0.03 -2.39 -13.50
C HIS A 20 0.35 -3.76 -12.89
N GLY A 21 0.32 -3.90 -11.56
CA GLY A 21 0.51 -5.18 -10.88
C GLY A 21 1.93 -5.75 -10.97
N LEU A 22 2.93 -4.94 -11.32
CA LEU A 22 4.31 -5.40 -11.38
C LEU A 22 4.82 -5.69 -9.97
N ARG A 23 5.66 -6.72 -9.84
CA ARG A 23 6.42 -6.97 -8.62
C ARG A 23 7.51 -5.92 -8.43
N GLN A 24 7.97 -5.73 -7.19
CA GLN A 24 8.97 -4.70 -6.87
C GLN A 24 10.29 -4.86 -7.64
N ASP A 25 10.70 -6.09 -7.94
CA ASP A 25 11.89 -6.40 -8.75
C ASP A 25 11.70 -5.98 -10.22
N GLU A 26 10.51 -6.18 -10.78
CA GLU A 26 10.16 -5.75 -12.15
C GLU A 26 10.13 -4.23 -12.25
N VAL A 27 9.53 -3.55 -11.26
CA VAL A 27 9.57 -2.08 -11.16
C VAL A 27 11.00 -1.56 -11.04
N ALA A 28 11.84 -2.23 -10.24
CA ALA A 28 13.25 -1.85 -10.06
C ALA A 28 14.02 -1.91 -11.38
N ASN A 29 13.84 -2.99 -12.14
CA ASN A 29 14.44 -3.17 -13.47
C ASN A 29 13.98 -2.08 -14.45
N GLN A 30 12.68 -1.80 -14.48
CA GLN A 30 12.11 -0.81 -15.41
C GLN A 30 12.54 0.64 -15.09
N LEU A 31 12.67 0.97 -13.81
CA LEU A 31 13.12 2.29 -13.35
C LEU A 31 14.64 2.40 -13.22
N LYS A 32 15.40 1.32 -13.44
CA LYS A 32 16.85 1.23 -13.29
C LYS A 32 17.34 1.70 -11.91
N ILE A 33 16.65 1.25 -10.86
CA ILE A 33 16.96 1.54 -9.45
C ILE A 33 17.02 0.23 -8.65
N SER A 34 17.48 0.29 -7.41
CA SER A 34 17.49 -0.89 -6.54
C SER A 34 16.08 -1.28 -6.08
N ARG A 35 15.86 -2.57 -5.81
CA ARG A 35 14.62 -3.06 -5.18
C ARG A 35 14.35 -2.39 -3.83
N ALA A 36 15.40 -2.11 -3.06
CA ALA A 36 15.29 -1.36 -1.80
C ALA A 36 14.77 0.07 -2.00
N SER A 37 15.22 0.75 -3.08
CA SER A 37 14.72 2.07 -3.46
C SER A 37 13.24 2.02 -3.85
N VAL A 38 12.81 1.00 -4.60
CA VAL A 38 11.39 0.78 -4.91
C VAL A 38 10.57 0.63 -3.63
N ALA A 39 10.99 -0.23 -2.71
CA ALA A 39 10.29 -0.43 -1.44
C ALA A 39 10.16 0.88 -0.64
N MET A 40 11.23 1.69 -0.59
CA MET A 40 11.22 3.00 0.05
C MET A 40 10.27 3.97 -0.64
N TYR A 41 10.25 4.00 -1.98
CA TYR A 41 9.32 4.86 -2.74
C TYR A 41 7.87 4.45 -2.55
N LEU A 42 7.54 3.16 -2.57
CA LEU A 42 6.17 2.68 -2.32
C LEU A 42 5.71 3.03 -0.90
N ARG A 43 6.60 2.93 0.09
CA ARG A 43 6.33 3.38 1.44
C ARG A 43 6.04 4.88 1.47
N LYS A 44 6.91 5.69 0.86
CA LYS A 44 6.73 7.14 0.81
C LYS A 44 5.46 7.55 0.09
N ALA A 45 5.09 6.85 -0.99
CA ALA A 45 3.86 7.10 -1.73
C ALA A 45 2.62 6.94 -0.83
N ARG A 46 2.62 5.95 0.08
CA ARG A 46 1.55 5.77 1.07
C ARG A 46 1.57 6.85 2.15
N GLU A 47 2.75 7.15 2.70
CA GLU A 47 2.92 8.16 3.75
C GLU A 47 2.53 9.58 3.28
N THR A 48 2.78 9.90 2.01
CA THR A 48 2.47 11.22 1.44
C THR A 48 1.11 11.28 0.73
N GLY A 49 0.32 10.22 0.79
CA GLY A 49 -1.01 10.17 0.15
C GLY A 49 -1.01 10.13 -1.37
N ILE A 50 0.13 9.87 -2.03
CA ILE A 50 0.19 9.59 -3.47
C ILE A 50 -0.57 8.29 -3.78
N VAL A 51 -0.55 7.35 -2.84
CA VAL A 51 -1.35 6.12 -2.86
C VAL A 51 -2.22 6.10 -1.62
N ASN A 52 -3.52 5.92 -1.82
CA ASN A 52 -4.46 5.65 -0.75
C ASN A 52 -5.06 4.25 -0.98
N ILE A 53 -4.98 3.40 0.05
CA ILE A 53 -5.54 2.05 0.03
C ILE A 53 -6.74 2.06 0.95
N SER A 54 -7.92 1.81 0.40
CA SER A 54 -9.15 1.65 1.16
C SER A 54 -9.67 0.22 1.04
N THR A 55 -10.23 -0.28 2.13
CA THR A 55 -10.95 -1.55 2.18
C THR A 55 -12.44 -1.26 2.27
N SER A 56 -13.27 -2.03 1.57
CA SER A 56 -14.73 -1.91 1.69
C SER A 56 -15.15 -2.36 3.08
N THR A 57 -15.88 -1.50 3.81
CA THR A 57 -16.46 -1.83 5.11
C THR A 57 -17.73 -2.68 5.02
N GLN A 58 -18.22 -2.98 3.81
CA GLN A 58 -19.46 -3.75 3.64
C GLN A 58 -19.35 -5.19 4.15
N LEU A 59 -18.14 -5.78 4.12
CA LEU A 59 -17.87 -7.08 4.73
C LEU A 59 -17.65 -6.97 6.26
N PHE A 60 -17.46 -5.76 6.77
CA PHE A 60 -17.05 -5.52 8.15
C PHE A 60 -18.19 -5.26 9.14
N THR A 61 -19.47 -5.33 8.75
CA THR A 61 -20.53 -5.24 9.78
C THR A 61 -20.41 -6.41 10.76
N ASP A 62 -20.15 -7.60 10.22
CA ASP A 62 -19.91 -8.81 11.00
C ASP A 62 -18.46 -8.83 11.54
N ASP A 63 -17.46 -8.45 10.73
CA ASP A 63 -16.06 -8.41 11.21
C ASP A 63 -15.81 -7.38 12.31
N VAL A 64 -16.53 -6.25 12.36
CA VAL A 64 -16.40 -5.27 13.46
C VAL A 64 -16.95 -5.86 14.76
N MET A 65 -18.03 -6.65 14.68
CA MET A 65 -18.55 -7.34 15.85
C MET A 65 -17.62 -8.48 16.29
N ALA A 66 -17.14 -9.28 15.34
CA ALA A 66 -16.14 -10.32 15.58
C ALA A 66 -14.88 -9.74 16.22
N ARG A 67 -14.36 -8.63 15.67
CA ARG A 67 -13.18 -7.95 16.22
C ARG A 67 -13.41 -7.41 17.63
N LYS A 68 -14.58 -6.84 17.91
CA LYS A 68 -14.94 -6.40 19.26
C LYS A 68 -15.06 -7.56 20.24
N LEU A 69 -15.53 -8.73 19.79
CA LEU A 69 -15.59 -9.95 20.58
C LEU A 69 -14.20 -10.51 20.85
N GLU A 70 -13.33 -10.57 19.84
CA GLU A 70 -11.92 -10.94 19.99
C GLU A 70 -11.23 -10.06 21.04
N ASP A 71 -11.36 -8.74 20.92
CA ASP A 71 -10.72 -7.79 21.84
C ASP A 71 -11.33 -7.85 23.27
N ALA A 72 -12.65 -8.09 23.40
CA ALA A 72 -13.33 -8.12 24.71
C ALA A 72 -13.15 -9.45 25.46
N LEU A 73 -12.94 -10.54 24.74
CA LEU A 73 -12.87 -11.91 25.30
C LEU A 73 -11.50 -12.57 25.11
N GLU A 74 -10.51 -11.85 24.57
CA GLU A 74 -9.16 -12.34 24.25
C GLU A 74 -9.18 -13.60 23.37
N LEU A 75 -10.04 -13.60 22.34
CA LEU A 75 -10.18 -14.75 21.41
C LEU A 75 -9.24 -14.58 20.21
N ASP A 76 -8.69 -15.70 19.72
CA ASP A 76 -7.76 -15.71 18.59
C ASP A 76 -8.43 -15.37 17.24
N ALA A 77 -9.66 -15.82 17.02
CA ALA A 77 -10.47 -15.46 15.83
C ALA A 77 -11.95 -15.79 16.05
N VAL A 78 -12.84 -14.92 15.57
CA VAL A 78 -14.30 -15.14 15.52
C VAL A 78 -14.82 -14.84 14.11
N TRP A 79 -15.83 -15.61 13.66
CA TRP A 79 -16.43 -15.51 12.32
C TRP A 79 -17.95 -15.35 12.44
#